data_AF-A0A268TPP3-F1
#
_entry.id   AF-A0A268TPP3-F1
#
_cell.length_a   1.000
_cell.length_b   1.000
_cell.length_c   1.000
_cell.angle_alpha   90.00
_cell.angle_beta   90.00
_cell.angle_gamma   90.00
#
_symmetry.space_group_name_H-M   'P 1'
#
loop_
_entity.id
_entity.type
_entity.pdbx_description
1 polymer ?
#
loop_
_entity_poly.entity_id
_entity_poly.type
_entity_poly.pdbx_seq_one_letter_code
_entity_poly.pdbx_strand_id
1 'polypeptide(L)'
;MFLVPIYAELPLHQITGKCVDPKNFSDKQKKVILYAYKYGAPKGLGYTMAAIAWKESCAGEYMVNFSDPSAGIYHAHIPGVIKKYSKYKDTSFNRNLVGELLMRDNEFASKVALDNLLFWQKTRNGNYKNMIKSYNKGFSWEKNKHNNKLAESYYEDIKLNVLKLRSFIPKYTKIHNNTTKIELEDKNKTIKKTIKELQNTKITPAQPPRKQEKIFIMPEP
;
A
#
# COMPACT_ATOMS: atom_id res chain seq x y z
N MET A 1 -46.50 -28.17 -0.66
CA MET A 1 -45.12 -28.28 -0.14
C MET A 1 -44.35 -27.07 -0.68
N PHE A 2 -44.22 -25.99 0.10
CA PHE A 2 -43.51 -24.79 -0.33
C PHE A 2 -42.03 -24.92 0.06
N LEU A 3 -41.15 -25.01 -0.93
CA LEU A 3 -39.71 -24.98 -0.74
C LEU A 3 -39.30 -23.54 -0.42
N VAL A 4 -38.84 -23.29 0.80
CA VAL A 4 -38.26 -22.01 1.18
C VAL A 4 -36.83 -21.97 0.63
N PRO A 5 -36.46 -20.98 -0.21
CA PRO A 5 -35.10 -20.86 -0.71
C PRO A 5 -34.15 -20.56 0.45
N ILE A 6 -33.13 -21.41 0.60
CA ILE A 6 -32.01 -21.17 1.52
C ILE A 6 -31.06 -20.19 0.81
N TYR A 7 -31.10 -18.92 1.19
CA TYR A 7 -30.12 -17.94 0.74
C TYR A 7 -28.86 -18.04 1.61
N ALA A 8 -27.68 -18.02 0.99
CA ALA A 8 -26.43 -17.86 1.72
C ALA A 8 -26.36 -16.43 2.29
N GLU A 9 -26.12 -16.31 3.60
CA GLU A 9 -25.97 -15.02 4.27
C GLU A 9 -24.59 -14.41 3.98
N LEU A 10 -24.55 -13.09 3.79
CA LEU A 10 -23.29 -12.37 3.72
C LEU A 10 -22.59 -12.43 5.09
N PRO A 11 -21.29 -12.76 5.16
CA PRO A 11 -20.56 -12.80 6.43
C PRO A 11 -20.23 -11.38 6.92
N LEU A 12 -21.24 -10.65 7.41
CA LEU A 12 -21.12 -9.23 7.80
C LEU A 12 -20.05 -8.99 8.88
N HIS A 13 -19.73 -9.99 9.69
CA HIS A 13 -18.65 -9.93 10.70
C HIS A 13 -17.26 -9.66 10.09
N GLN A 14 -17.09 -9.92 8.79
CA GLN A 14 -15.84 -9.66 8.07
C GLN A 14 -15.76 -8.23 7.52
N ILE A 15 -16.83 -7.43 7.64
CA ILE A 15 -16.94 -6.09 7.05
C ILE A 15 -16.93 -5.04 8.16
N THR A 16 -15.75 -4.53 8.48
CA THR A 16 -15.58 -3.44 9.46
C THR A 16 -15.52 -2.09 8.76
N GLY A 17 -16.65 -1.52 8.35
CA GLY A 17 -16.76 -0.32 7.49
C GLY A 17 -16.21 1.02 8.04
N LYS A 18 -15.22 1.03 8.93
CA LYS A 18 -14.58 2.23 9.47
C LYS A 18 -13.06 2.12 9.40
N CYS A 19 -12.41 3.19 8.91
CA CYS A 19 -10.96 3.28 9.00
C CYS A 19 -10.53 3.34 10.46
N VAL A 20 -9.52 2.55 10.83
CA VAL A 20 -8.96 2.56 12.19
C VAL A 20 -8.00 3.74 12.40
N ASP A 21 -7.76 4.10 13.66
CA ASP A 21 -6.77 5.12 14.03
C ASP A 21 -5.33 4.64 13.74
N PRO A 22 -4.35 5.53 13.44
CA PRO A 22 -3.03 5.10 12.99
C PRO A 22 -2.29 4.22 13.99
N LYS A 23 -2.57 4.37 15.29
CA LYS A 23 -2.03 3.50 16.35
C LYS A 23 -2.43 2.03 16.19
N ASN A 24 -3.53 1.76 15.50
CA ASN A 24 -4.12 0.43 15.29
C ASN A 24 -3.96 -0.05 13.84
N PHE A 25 -3.16 0.62 13.01
CA PHE A 25 -2.95 0.18 11.63
C PHE A 25 -2.38 -1.24 11.58
N SER A 26 -2.88 -2.04 10.64
CA SER A 26 -2.24 -3.28 10.21
C SER A 26 -0.89 -2.98 9.56
N ASP A 27 0.01 -3.96 9.48
CA ASP A 27 1.30 -3.74 8.83
C ASP A 27 1.17 -3.38 7.35
N LYS A 28 0.10 -3.84 6.68
CA LYS A 28 -0.24 -3.44 5.32
C LYS A 28 -0.58 -1.95 5.28
N GLN A 29 -1.46 -1.46 6.16
CA GLN A 29 -1.81 -0.04 6.24
C GLN A 29 -0.60 0.84 6.57
N LYS A 30 0.27 0.42 7.50
CA LYS A 30 1.51 1.15 7.82
C LYS A 30 2.42 1.29 6.60
N LYS A 31 2.56 0.22 5.81
CA LYS A 31 3.34 0.23 4.55
C LYS A 31 2.73 1.18 3.52
N VAL A 32 1.41 1.14 3.31
CA VAL A 32 0.72 2.05 2.38
C VAL A 32 0.89 3.52 2.79
N ILE A 33 0.73 3.84 4.07
CA ILE A 33 0.90 5.20 4.59
C ILE A 33 2.33 5.70 4.42
N LEU A 34 3.32 4.87 4.76
CA LEU A 34 4.72 5.22 4.58
C LEU A 34 5.09 5.39 3.10
N TYR A 35 4.56 4.52 2.23
CA TYR A 35 4.72 4.62 0.79
C TYR A 35 4.13 5.93 0.25
N ALA A 36 2.87 6.23 0.55
CA ALA A 36 2.21 7.46 0.11
C ALA A 36 2.94 8.72 0.61
N TYR A 37 3.40 8.69 1.86
CA TYR A 37 4.24 9.76 2.42
C TYR A 37 5.51 9.98 1.61
N LYS A 38 6.26 8.91 1.34
CA LYS A 38 7.52 8.97 0.58
C LYS A 38 7.27 9.44 -0.86
N TYR A 39 6.19 9.00 -1.50
CA TYR A 39 5.87 9.38 -2.87
C TYR A 39 5.61 10.89 -3.01
N GLY A 40 4.86 11.48 -2.07
CA GLY A 40 4.53 12.91 -2.10
C GLY A 40 5.63 13.83 -1.54
N ALA A 41 6.56 13.31 -0.73
CA ALA A 41 7.55 14.12 -0.02
C ALA A 41 8.43 14.99 -0.95
N PRO A 42 8.94 14.52 -2.11
CA PRO A 42 9.74 15.34 -3.03
C PRO A 42 9.02 16.58 -3.58
N LYS A 43 7.69 16.64 -3.48
CA LYS A 43 6.86 17.79 -3.90
C LYS A 43 6.27 18.55 -2.71
N GLY A 44 6.71 18.26 -1.48
CA GLY A 44 6.16 18.87 -0.26
C GLY A 44 4.76 18.36 0.12
N LEU A 45 4.29 17.28 -0.53
CA LEU A 45 2.93 16.74 -0.37
C LEU A 45 2.90 15.40 0.38
N GLY A 46 3.99 14.98 1.03
CA GLY A 46 4.07 13.66 1.66
C GLY A 46 2.95 13.38 2.67
N TYR A 47 2.80 14.24 3.69
CA TYR A 47 1.71 14.07 4.65
C TYR A 47 0.32 14.19 4.01
N THR A 48 0.18 15.03 2.98
CA THR A 48 -1.08 15.18 2.23
C THR A 48 -1.45 13.89 1.51
N MET A 49 -0.52 13.28 0.76
CA MET A 49 -0.76 12.02 0.08
C MET A 49 -1.07 10.90 1.08
N ALA A 50 -0.33 10.80 2.17
CA ALA A 50 -0.63 9.82 3.22
C ALA A 50 -2.03 10.04 3.85
N ALA A 51 -2.43 11.28 4.10
CA ALA A 51 -3.75 11.61 4.63
C ALA A 51 -4.89 11.28 3.65
N ILE A 52 -4.69 11.53 2.35
CA ILE A 52 -5.65 11.16 1.30
C ILE A 52 -5.73 9.64 1.20
N ALA A 53 -4.60 8.91 1.17
CA ALA A 53 -4.63 7.45 1.14
C ALA A 53 -5.40 6.86 2.33
N TRP A 54 -5.25 7.45 3.51
CA TRP A 54 -6.04 7.07 4.67
C TRP A 54 -7.52 7.40 4.51
N LYS A 55 -7.86 8.61 4.05
CA LYS A 55 -9.25 9.07 3.91
C LYS A 55 -10.02 8.29 2.85
N GLU A 56 -9.37 7.99 1.73
CA GLU A 56 -10.01 7.41 0.55
C GLU A 56 -10.17 5.89 0.69
N SER A 57 -9.08 5.18 1.02
CA SER A 57 -9.04 3.71 0.99
C SER A 57 -8.85 3.04 2.35
N CYS A 58 -8.96 3.79 3.44
CA CYS A 58 -8.53 3.35 4.77
C CYS A 58 -7.09 2.80 4.76
N ALA A 59 -6.19 3.48 4.04
CA ALA A 59 -4.80 3.06 3.85
C ALA A 59 -4.67 1.71 3.10
N GLY A 60 -5.49 1.50 2.07
CA GLY A 60 -5.42 0.36 1.16
C GLY A 60 -6.24 -0.87 1.56
N GLU A 61 -7.19 -0.71 2.48
CA GLU A 61 -8.14 -1.75 2.86
C GLU A 61 -9.32 -1.82 1.89
N TYR A 62 -9.88 -0.66 1.54
CA TYR A 62 -11.01 -0.55 0.61
C TYR A 62 -10.55 0.18 -0.63
N MET A 63 -10.39 -0.54 -1.73
CA MET A 63 -9.69 -0.02 -2.91
C MET A 63 -10.63 0.37 -4.06
N VAL A 64 -11.94 0.24 -3.87
CA VAL A 64 -12.98 0.48 -4.88
C VAL A 64 -14.14 1.22 -4.26
N ASN A 65 -14.64 2.24 -4.95
CA ASN A 65 -15.89 2.90 -4.64
C ASN A 65 -16.82 2.76 -5.85
N PHE A 66 -17.96 2.11 -5.62
CA PHE A 66 -18.94 1.83 -6.67
C PHE A 66 -19.92 3.00 -6.91
N SER A 67 -20.13 3.87 -5.92
CA SER A 67 -21.05 5.02 -6.04
C SER A 67 -20.44 6.14 -6.86
N ASP A 68 -19.15 6.38 -6.69
CA ASP A 68 -18.34 7.26 -7.54
C ASP A 68 -17.20 6.41 -8.11
N PRO A 69 -17.29 5.97 -9.39
CA PRO A 69 -16.46 4.90 -9.94
C PRO A 69 -14.99 5.28 -9.90
N SER A 70 -14.34 4.86 -8.82
CA SER A 70 -12.99 5.24 -8.44
C SER A 70 -12.28 4.08 -7.76
N ALA A 71 -10.97 4.02 -7.92
CA ALA A 71 -10.18 2.90 -7.44
C ALA A 71 -8.75 3.27 -7.02
N GLY A 72 -8.09 2.33 -6.36
CA GLY A 72 -6.72 2.47 -5.86
C GLY A 72 -6.65 3.17 -4.51
N ILE A 73 -5.44 3.28 -3.96
CA ILE A 73 -5.23 3.79 -2.60
C ILE A 73 -5.70 5.25 -2.40
N TYR A 74 -5.89 6.03 -3.47
CA TYR A 74 -6.40 7.39 -3.44
C TYR A 74 -7.78 7.57 -4.09
N HIS A 75 -8.47 6.47 -4.46
CA HIS A 75 -9.74 6.52 -5.19
C HIS A 75 -9.71 7.49 -6.38
N ALA A 76 -8.83 7.23 -7.34
CA ALA A 76 -8.80 8.03 -8.55
C ALA A 76 -10.06 7.78 -9.38
N HIS A 77 -10.77 8.86 -9.75
CA HIS A 77 -11.98 8.79 -10.59
C HIS A 77 -11.67 8.18 -11.97
N ILE A 78 -12.14 6.95 -12.19
CA ILE A 78 -11.74 6.09 -13.31
C ILE A 78 -12.07 6.74 -14.67
N PRO A 79 -13.27 7.31 -14.92
CA PRO A 79 -13.55 8.01 -16.17
C PRO A 79 -12.59 9.17 -16.44
N GLY A 80 -12.17 9.87 -15.37
CA GLY A 80 -11.18 10.95 -15.44
C GLY A 80 -9.79 10.44 -15.84
N VAL A 81 -9.40 9.28 -15.31
CA VAL A 81 -8.13 8.62 -15.66
C VAL A 81 -8.15 8.17 -17.12
N ILE A 82 -9.22 7.50 -17.57
CA ILE A 82 -9.38 7.07 -18.98
C ILE A 82 -9.21 8.27 -19.91
N LYS A 83 -9.93 9.36 -19.64
CA LYS A 83 -9.89 10.59 -20.45
C LYS A 83 -8.50 11.23 -20.51
N LYS A 84 -7.74 11.17 -19.42
CA LYS A 84 -6.47 11.90 -19.30
C LYS A 84 -5.24 11.07 -19.71
N TYR A 85 -5.24 9.77 -19.48
CA TYR A 85 -4.06 8.91 -19.60
C TYR A 85 -4.18 7.85 -20.71
N SER A 86 -5.29 7.83 -21.47
CA SER A 86 -5.48 6.84 -22.53
C SER A 86 -6.17 7.45 -23.75
N LYS A 87 -6.17 6.70 -24.86
CA LYS A 87 -6.98 6.98 -26.05
C LYS A 87 -8.30 6.19 -26.05
N TYR A 88 -8.55 5.40 -25.00
CA TYR A 88 -9.71 4.53 -24.93
C TYR A 88 -10.98 5.32 -24.63
N LYS A 89 -12.11 4.83 -25.13
CA LYS A 89 -13.43 5.36 -24.77
C LYS A 89 -13.79 4.93 -23.35
N ASP A 90 -14.54 5.78 -22.66
CA ASP A 90 -15.09 5.45 -21.36
C ASP A 90 -16.23 4.42 -21.51
N THR A 91 -15.91 3.14 -21.28
CA THR A 91 -16.84 2.01 -21.32
C THR A 91 -16.72 1.19 -20.05
N SER A 92 -17.74 0.42 -19.68
CA SER A 92 -17.70 -0.42 -18.47
C SER A 92 -16.51 -1.38 -18.45
N PHE A 93 -16.16 -1.97 -19.61
CA PHE A 93 -14.99 -2.84 -19.72
C PHE A 93 -13.68 -2.08 -19.45
N ASN A 94 -13.50 -0.91 -20.08
CA ASN A 94 -12.30 -0.09 -19.85
C ASN A 94 -12.23 0.44 -18.42
N ARG A 95 -13.37 0.73 -17.79
CA ARG A 95 -13.42 1.08 -16.37
C ARG A 95 -12.93 -0.07 -15.47
N ASN A 96 -13.28 -1.31 -15.78
CA ASN A 96 -12.77 -2.48 -15.05
C ASN A 96 -11.24 -2.60 -15.21
N LEU A 97 -10.72 -2.50 -16.43
CA LEU A 97 -9.28 -2.58 -16.69
C LEU A 97 -8.49 -1.48 -15.97
N VAL A 98 -8.95 -0.24 -16.05
CA VAL A 98 -8.28 0.90 -15.39
C VAL A 98 -8.46 0.84 -13.88
N GLY A 99 -9.62 0.42 -13.39
CA GLY A 99 -9.86 0.19 -11.97
C GLY A 99 -8.90 -0.85 -11.40
N GLU A 100 -8.77 -2.00 -12.05
CA GLU A 100 -7.81 -3.05 -11.70
C GLU A 100 -6.37 -2.52 -11.72
N LEU A 101 -5.97 -1.78 -12.75
CA LEU A 101 -4.65 -1.14 -12.84
C LEU A 101 -4.38 -0.23 -11.63
N LEU A 102 -5.32 0.64 -11.28
CA LEU A 102 -5.20 1.54 -10.13
C LEU A 102 -5.10 0.79 -8.79
N MET A 103 -5.65 -0.43 -8.70
CA MET A 103 -5.59 -1.25 -7.50
C MET A 103 -4.26 -2.00 -7.37
N ARG A 104 -3.73 -2.53 -8.48
CA ARG A 104 -2.50 -3.34 -8.47
C ARG A 104 -1.24 -2.49 -8.55
N ASP A 105 -1.31 -1.33 -9.19
CA ASP A 105 -0.17 -0.45 -9.45
C ASP A 105 -0.26 0.83 -8.59
N ASN A 106 0.30 0.73 -7.39
CA ASN A 106 0.36 1.85 -6.46
C ASN A 106 1.18 3.04 -7.02
N GLU A 107 2.15 2.79 -7.90
CA GLU A 107 2.94 3.85 -8.52
C GLU A 107 2.10 4.65 -9.49
N PHE A 108 1.36 3.98 -10.37
CA PHE A 108 0.43 4.63 -11.27
C PHE A 108 -0.68 5.37 -10.50
N ALA A 109 -1.29 4.75 -9.50
CA ALA A 109 -2.30 5.41 -8.66
C ALA A 109 -1.75 6.67 -7.96
N SER A 110 -0.52 6.60 -7.44
CA SER A 110 0.15 7.75 -6.81
C SER A 110 0.48 8.85 -7.80
N LYS A 111 0.90 8.49 -9.01
CA LYS A 111 1.15 9.45 -10.09
C LYS A 111 -0.13 10.22 -10.43
N VAL A 112 -1.25 9.52 -10.62
CA VAL A 112 -2.55 10.14 -10.92
C VAL A 112 -2.98 11.11 -9.81
N ALA A 113 -2.88 10.69 -8.56
CA ALA A 113 -3.22 11.54 -7.41
C ALA A 113 -2.31 12.77 -7.31
N LEU A 114 -1.00 12.58 -7.44
CA LEU A 114 -0.02 13.67 -7.37
C LEU A 114 -0.19 14.66 -8.53
N ASP A 115 -0.38 14.18 -9.76
CA ASP A 115 -0.63 15.04 -10.93
C ASP A 115 -1.89 15.91 -10.71
N ASN A 116 -2.95 15.35 -10.12
CA ASN A 116 -4.16 16.09 -9.80
C ASN A 116 -3.94 17.13 -8.68
N LEU A 117 -3.22 16.77 -7.61
CA LEU A 117 -2.87 17.73 -6.55
C LEU A 117 -2.03 18.88 -7.10
N LEU A 118 -1.02 18.60 -7.93
CA LEU A 118 -0.17 19.62 -8.53
C LEU A 118 -0.94 20.53 -9.50
N PHE A 119 -1.86 19.96 -10.29
CA PHE A 119 -2.79 20.73 -11.11
C PHE A 119 -3.58 21.72 -10.24
N TRP A 120 -4.23 21.22 -9.18
CA TRP A 120 -5.01 22.08 -8.30
C TRP A 120 -4.17 23.07 -7.50
N GLN A 121 -2.97 22.71 -7.09
CA GLN A 121 -2.04 23.62 -6.42
C GLN A 121 -1.73 24.82 -7.32
N LYS A 122 -1.47 24.56 -8.61
CA LYS A 122 -1.27 25.61 -9.61
C LYS A 122 -2.54 26.44 -9.81
N THR A 123 -3.68 25.80 -10.07
CA THR A 123 -4.97 26.48 -10.30
C THR A 123 -5.43 27.32 -9.11
N ARG A 124 -5.03 26.95 -7.89
CA ARG A 124 -5.41 27.64 -6.65
C ARG A 124 -4.31 28.54 -6.08
N ASN A 125 -3.28 28.86 -6.88
CA ASN A 125 -2.18 29.75 -6.49
C ASN A 125 -1.54 29.35 -5.15
N GLY A 126 -1.34 28.05 -4.93
CA GLY A 126 -0.76 27.51 -3.70
C GLY A 126 -1.68 27.49 -2.48
N ASN A 127 -2.95 27.92 -2.59
CA ASN A 127 -3.89 27.85 -1.47
C ASN A 127 -4.21 26.38 -1.12
N TYR A 128 -3.63 25.88 -0.03
CA TYR A 128 -3.73 24.48 0.38
C TYR A 128 -5.19 24.03 0.60
N LYS A 129 -6.00 24.84 1.28
CA LYS A 129 -7.41 24.52 1.53
C LYS A 129 -8.18 24.34 0.24
N ASN A 130 -8.08 25.31 -0.67
CA ASN A 130 -8.77 25.25 -1.96
C ASN A 130 -8.23 24.14 -2.86
N MET A 131 -6.93 23.83 -2.79
CA MET A 131 -6.33 22.67 -3.47
C MET A 131 -7.01 21.37 -3.03
N ILE A 132 -7.12 21.12 -1.72
CA ILE A 132 -7.77 19.91 -1.18
C ILE A 132 -9.26 19.87 -1.50
N LYS A 133 -9.97 20.98 -1.35
CA LYS A 133 -11.39 21.09 -1.76
C LYS A 133 -11.59 20.75 -3.24
N SER A 134 -10.68 21.20 -4.09
CA SER A 134 -10.75 20.96 -5.53
C SER A 134 -10.31 19.55 -5.92
N TYR A 135 -9.41 18.93 -5.15
CA TYR A 135 -9.11 17.51 -5.32
C TYR A 135 -10.38 16.65 -5.15
N ASN A 136 -11.21 16.95 -4.15
CA ASN A 136 -12.45 16.22 -3.89
C ASN A 136 -13.63 16.58 -4.81
N LYS A 137 -13.84 17.88 -5.11
CA LYS A 137 -15.04 18.35 -5.83
C LYS A 137 -14.77 19.13 -7.13
N GLY A 138 -13.52 19.22 -7.57
CA GLY A 138 -13.16 20.00 -8.76
C GLY A 138 -13.57 21.47 -8.64
N PHE A 139 -14.09 22.05 -9.73
CA PHE A 139 -14.66 23.40 -9.72
C PHE A 139 -16.09 23.46 -9.14
N SER A 140 -16.74 22.31 -8.90
CA SER A 140 -18.17 22.28 -8.55
C SER A 140 -18.48 22.86 -7.16
N TRP A 141 -17.50 22.84 -6.24
CA TRP A 141 -17.68 23.36 -4.88
C TRP A 141 -17.86 24.88 -4.85
N GLU A 142 -17.33 25.61 -5.83
CA GLU A 142 -17.51 27.07 -5.91
C GLU A 142 -18.92 27.46 -6.33
N LYS A 143 -19.56 26.61 -7.14
CA LYS A 143 -20.84 26.90 -7.78
C LYS A 143 -22.04 26.37 -7.00
N ASN A 144 -21.81 25.50 -6.02
CA ASN A 144 -22.88 24.80 -5.32
C ASN A 144 -22.60 24.73 -3.81
N LYS A 145 -23.50 25.29 -3.00
CA LYS A 145 -23.38 25.36 -1.53
C LYS A 145 -23.25 23.99 -0.87
N HIS A 146 -23.98 22.98 -1.37
CA HIS A 146 -23.89 21.62 -0.86
C HIS A 146 -22.51 21.00 -1.16
N ASN A 147 -22.03 21.11 -2.40
CA ASN A 147 -20.69 20.66 -2.77
C ASN A 147 -19.60 21.40 -2.00
N ASN A 148 -19.78 22.69 -1.72
CA ASN A 148 -18.87 23.45 -0.86
C ASN A 148 -18.79 22.86 0.54
N LYS A 149 -19.93 22.54 1.15
CA LYS A 149 -20.00 21.91 2.48
C LYS A 149 -19.28 20.56 2.50
N LEU A 150 -19.48 19.74 1.47
CA LEU A 150 -18.79 18.45 1.36
C LEU A 150 -17.28 18.62 1.19
N ALA A 151 -16.85 19.53 0.31
CA ALA A 151 -15.43 19.80 0.09
C ALA A 151 -14.75 20.36 1.36
N GLU A 152 -15.45 21.21 2.10
CA GLU A 152 -15.00 21.76 3.37
C GLU A 152 -14.81 20.67 4.43
N SER A 153 -15.80 19.79 4.58
CA SER A 153 -15.70 18.63 5.48
C SER A 153 -14.52 17.74 5.10
N TYR A 154 -14.34 17.47 3.81
CA TYR A 154 -13.21 16.69 3.32
C TYR A 154 -11.86 17.35 3.66
N TYR A 155 -11.75 18.67 3.51
CA TYR A 155 -10.54 19.40 3.89
C TYR A 155 -10.23 19.28 5.39
N GLU A 156 -11.22 19.44 6.26
CA GLU A 156 -10.99 19.31 7.71
C GLU A 156 -10.58 17.88 8.10
N ASP A 157 -11.15 16.86 7.45
CA ASP A 157 -10.72 15.47 7.62
C ASP A 157 -9.25 15.26 7.22
N ILE A 158 -8.84 15.77 6.06
CA ILE A 158 -7.46 15.68 5.58
C ILE A 158 -6.51 16.40 6.55
N LYS A 159 -6.88 17.60 7.02
CA LYS A 159 -6.10 18.36 7.99
C LYS A 159 -5.92 17.59 9.30
N LEU A 160 -6.99 17.00 9.85
CA LEU A 160 -6.92 16.17 11.05
C LEU A 160 -6.03 14.94 10.83
N ASN A 161 -6.19 14.28 9.68
CA ASN A 161 -5.37 13.12 9.33
C ASN A 161 -3.89 13.49 9.22
N VAL A 162 -3.55 14.61 8.60
CA VAL A 162 -2.17 15.13 8.53
C VAL A 162 -1.59 15.31 9.93
N LEU A 163 -2.34 15.89 10.88
CA LEU A 163 -1.86 16.10 12.25
C LEU A 163 -1.56 14.76 12.94
N LYS A 164 -2.47 13.79 12.86
CA LYS A 164 -2.26 12.45 13.43
C LYS A 164 -1.06 11.75 12.79
N LEU A 165 -0.92 11.84 11.48
CA LEU A 165 0.18 11.22 10.74
C LEU A 165 1.54 11.86 11.01
N ARG A 166 1.60 13.16 11.30
CA ARG A 166 2.82 13.85 11.76
C ARG A 166 3.34 13.29 13.08
N SER A 167 2.45 12.86 13.98
CA SER A 167 2.86 12.20 15.23
C SER A 167 3.21 10.72 15.03
N PHE A 168 2.57 10.05 14.07
CA PHE A 168 2.70 8.62 13.82
C PHE A 168 3.93 8.23 12.98
N ILE A 169 4.09 8.84 11.79
CA ILE A 169 5.09 8.41 10.79
C ILE A 169 6.54 8.47 11.31
N PRO A 170 7.00 9.54 11.99
CA PRO A 170 8.37 9.59 12.50
C PRO A 170 8.66 8.49 13.54
N LYS A 171 7.71 8.23 14.44
CA LYS A 171 7.83 7.17 15.45
C LYS A 171 7.93 5.80 14.80
N TYR A 172 7.03 5.53 13.86
CA TYR A 172 7.03 4.28 13.11
C TYR A 172 8.33 4.08 12.30
N THR A 173 8.78 5.12 11.59
CA THR A 173 10.02 5.07 10.79
C THR A 173 11.25 4.79 11.66
N LYS A 174 11.36 5.43 12.83
CA LYS A 174 12.47 5.19 13.76
C LYS A 174 12.48 3.76 14.29
N ILE A 175 11.32 3.26 14.74
CA ILE A 175 11.18 1.89 15.27
C ILE A 175 11.49 0.86 14.18
N HIS A 176 10.92 1.04 12.98
CA HIS A 176 11.14 0.15 11.86
C HIS A 176 12.63 0.11 11.47
N ASN A 177 13.28 1.27 11.31
CA ASN A 177 14.70 1.31 10.94
C ASN A 177 15.59 0.64 11.99
N ASN A 178 15.31 0.83 13.29
CA ASN A 178 16.05 0.18 14.36
C ASN A 178 15.84 -1.34 14.34
N THR A 179 14.61 -1.80 14.15
CA THR A 179 14.26 -3.23 14.07
C THR A 179 14.97 -3.88 12.88
N THR A 180 14.90 -3.26 11.70
CA THR A 180 15.61 -3.75 10.50
C THR A 180 17.12 -3.79 10.71
N LYS A 181 17.70 -2.80 11.40
CA LYS A 181 19.13 -2.80 11.73
C LYS A 181 19.51 -3.98 12.62
N ILE A 182 18.73 -4.25 13.68
CA ILE A 182 18.95 -5.40 14.58
C ILE A 182 18.85 -6.72 13.80
N GLU A 183 17.80 -6.88 12.98
CA GLU A 183 17.62 -8.08 12.14
C GLU A 183 18.79 -8.30 11.17
N LEU A 184 19.30 -7.24 10.55
CA LEU A 184 20.46 -7.31 9.67
C LEU A 184 21.73 -7.67 10.44
N GLU A 185 21.93 -7.12 11.64
CA GLU A 185 23.07 -7.45 12.52
C GLU A 185 23.03 -8.93 12.94
N ASP A 186 21.87 -9.46 13.29
CA ASP A 186 21.72 -10.85 13.70
C ASP A 186 21.85 -11.84 12.54
N LYS A 187 21.34 -11.49 11.35
CA LYS A 187 21.63 -12.24 10.11
C LYS A 187 23.13 -12.25 9.81
N ASN A 188 23.81 -11.11 9.96
CA ASN A 188 25.26 -11.02 9.76
C ASN A 188 26.04 -11.87 10.76
N LYS A 189 25.64 -11.92 12.03
CA LYS A 189 26.25 -12.81 13.04
C LYS A 189 26.04 -14.28 12.68
N THR A 190 24.83 -14.65 12.25
CA THR A 190 24.50 -16.02 11.84
C THR A 190 25.37 -16.45 10.66
N ILE A 191 25.46 -15.61 9.62
CA ILE A 191 26.32 -15.86 8.45
C ILE A 191 27.79 -16.03 8.86
N LYS A 192 28.31 -15.16 9.74
CA LYS A 192 29.69 -15.29 10.25
C LYS A 192 29.92 -16.60 10.99
N LYS A 193 28.96 -17.05 11.80
CA LYS A 193 29.02 -18.34 12.50
C LYS A 193 29.05 -19.51 11.51
N THR A 194 28.15 -19.51 10.52
CA THR A 194 28.10 -20.54 9.48
C THR A 194 29.38 -20.59 8.65
N ILE A 195 29.95 -19.44 8.28
CA ILE A 195 31.24 -19.39 7.55
C ILE A 195 32.37 -20.01 8.40
N LYS A 196 32.42 -19.70 9.70
CA LYS A 196 33.43 -20.26 10.62
C LYS A 196 33.29 -21.78 10.77
N GLU A 197 32.05 -22.28 10.88
CA GLU A 197 31.76 -23.72 10.92
C GLU A 197 32.22 -24.42 9.63
N LEU A 198 31.86 -23.86 8.47
CA LEU A 198 32.26 -24.40 7.16
C LEU A 198 33.79 -24.43 6.98
N GLN A 199 34.50 -23.40 7.43
CA GLN A 199 35.96 -23.34 7.41
C GLN A 199 36.59 -24.43 8.30
N ASN A 200 36.03 -24.67 9.48
CA ASN A 200 36.53 -25.70 10.40
C ASN A 200 36.28 -27.12 9.87
N THR A 201 35.16 -27.38 9.19
CA THR A 201 34.89 -28.70 8.56
C THR A 201 35.84 -29.04 7.41
N LYS A 202 36.42 -28.03 6.72
CA LYS A 202 37.40 -28.26 5.63
C LYS A 202 38.81 -28.62 6.12
N ILE A 203 39.10 -28.52 7.42
CA ILE A 203 40.45 -28.72 7.99
C ILE A 203 40.62 -30.13 8.60
N THR A 204 39.59 -30.98 8.60
CA THR A 204 39.76 -32.37 9.06
C THR A 204 40.48 -33.20 7.99
N PRO A 205 41.72 -33.70 8.22
CA PRO A 205 42.38 -34.57 7.25
C PRO A 205 41.59 -35.88 7.13
N ALA A 206 41.28 -36.27 5.90
CA ALA A 206 40.64 -37.54 5.61
C ALA A 206 41.48 -38.67 6.22
N GLN A 207 40.86 -39.49 7.08
CA GLN A 207 41.48 -40.72 7.55
C GLN A 207 41.80 -41.60 6.32
N PRO A 208 43.02 -42.19 6.24
CA PRO A 208 43.38 -43.04 5.12
C PRO A 208 42.45 -44.25 5.05
N PRO A 209 42.11 -44.72 3.83
CA PRO A 209 41.11 -45.77 3.66
C PRO A 209 41.59 -47.06 4.33
N ARG A 210 40.72 -47.64 5.16
CA ARG A 210 40.91 -48.97 5.76
C ARG A 210 40.99 -50.00 4.63
N LYS A 211 42.11 -50.73 4.55
CA LYS A 211 42.28 -51.86 3.63
C LYS A 211 41.13 -52.84 3.81
N GLN A 212 40.33 -53.04 2.77
CA GLN A 212 39.36 -54.14 2.70
C GLN A 212 40.14 -55.44 2.50
N GLU A 213 39.99 -56.38 3.43
CA GLU A 213 40.42 -57.76 3.26
C GLU A 213 39.60 -58.40 2.14
N LYS A 214 40.30 -58.94 1.14
CA LYS A 214 39.68 -59.70 0.05
C LYS A 214 39.21 -61.04 0.61
N ILE A 215 37.91 -61.24 0.65
CA ILE A 215 37.29 -62.54 0.91
C ILE A 215 37.59 -63.43 -0.32
N PHE A 216 38.37 -64.48 -0.09
CA PHE A 216 38.65 -65.53 -1.08
C PHE A 216 37.48 -66.51 -1.08
N ILE A 217 36.73 -66.56 -2.19
CA ILE A 217 35.66 -67.53 -2.41
C ILE A 217 36.22 -68.67 -3.26
N MET A 218 36.27 -69.87 -2.68
CA MET A 218 36.62 -71.11 -3.38
C MET A 218 35.51 -71.50 -4.36
N PRO A 219 35.83 -71.98 -5.58
CA PRO A 219 34.83 -72.57 -6.44
C PRO A 219 34.57 -74.03 -6.02
N GLU A 220 33.29 -74.41 -6.00
CA GLU A 220 32.84 -75.78 -5.75
C GLU A 220 32.99 -76.68 -7.01
N PRO A 221 33.03 -78.02 -6.82
CA PRO A 221 33.62 -78.99 -7.74
C PRO A 221 32.85 -79.28 -9.04
#